data_AF-A0A8T6RFB6-F1
#
_entry.id   AF-A0A8T6RFB6-F1
#
_cell.length_a   1.000
_cell.length_b   1.000
_cell.length_c   1.000
_cell.angle_alpha   90.00
_cell.angle_beta   90.00
_cell.angle_gamma   90.00
#
_symmetry.space_group_name_H-M   'P 1'
#
loop_
_entity.id
_entity.type
_entity.pdbx_description
1 polymer ?
#
loop_
_entity_poly.entity_id
_entity_poly.type
_entity_poly.pdbx_seq_one_letter_code
_entity_poly.pdbx_strand_id
1 'polypeptide(L)'
;MSDNDKKIIKGRTLKELNEKYGEAWKDDQYKPKAINRLIDKITKANLWLYILRLLIEKPRYGYEIKNKIKDRYGFSPAIVSSYVILYKMKKDKLVEEHEEINKEGDNNKSGKPGRIYYYITDLGKETMSEAKEYIVALLDEIFDLC
;
A
#
# COMPACT_ATOMS: atom_id res chain seq x y z
N MET A 1 14.10 19.12 16.50
CA MET A 1 13.32 19.49 15.29
C MET A 1 12.87 20.96 15.30
N SER A 2 13.10 21.70 14.21
CA SER A 2 12.68 23.11 14.09
C SER A 2 11.16 23.25 13.91
N ASP A 3 10.57 24.33 14.42
CA ASP A 3 9.13 24.62 14.25
C ASP A 3 8.70 24.74 12.77
N ASN A 4 9.65 24.94 11.86
CA ASN A 4 9.38 25.05 10.43
C ASN A 4 9.20 23.67 9.78
N ASP A 5 9.95 22.66 10.22
CA ASP A 5 9.84 21.27 9.72
C ASP A 5 8.50 20.65 10.15
N LYS A 6 8.08 20.91 11.40
CA LYS A 6 6.74 20.55 11.92
C LYS A 6 5.61 21.20 11.12
N LYS A 7 5.82 22.40 10.56
CA LYS A 7 4.83 23.15 9.76
C LYS A 7 4.73 22.64 8.32
N ILE A 8 5.85 22.23 7.71
CA ILE A 8 5.91 21.68 6.36
C ILE A 8 5.23 20.30 6.28
N ILE A 9 5.37 19.47 7.31
CA ILE A 9 4.75 18.13 7.40
C ILE A 9 3.24 18.23 7.64
N LYS A 10 2.77 19.25 8.37
CA LYS A 10 1.35 19.39 8.79
C LYS A 10 0.34 19.64 7.66
N GLY A 11 0.78 19.84 6.42
CA GLY A 11 -0.09 20.28 5.32
C GLY A 11 -0.07 19.44 4.04
N ARG A 12 0.65 18.30 4.00
CA ARG A 12 0.72 17.46 2.79
C ARG A 12 0.38 16.01 3.08
N THR A 13 -0.62 15.50 2.38
CA THR A 13 -1.02 14.09 2.41
C THR A 13 0.02 13.21 1.69
N LEU A 14 0.11 11.94 2.08
CA LEU A 14 0.98 10.97 1.39
C LEU A 14 0.61 10.85 -0.10
N LYS A 15 -0.67 11.05 -0.43
CA LYS A 15 -1.16 11.11 -1.81
C LYS A 15 -0.53 12.25 -2.59
N GLU A 16 -0.58 13.48 -2.09
CA GLU A 16 0.01 14.65 -2.76
C GLU A 16 1.52 14.48 -2.94
N LEU A 17 2.21 13.91 -1.95
CA LEU A 17 3.65 13.64 -2.06
C LEU A 17 3.94 12.56 -3.12
N ASN A 18 3.16 11.49 -3.17
CA ASN A 18 3.32 10.44 -4.17
C ASN A 18 2.91 10.90 -5.58
N GLU A 19 1.90 11.75 -5.72
CA GLU A 19 1.55 12.34 -7.01
C GLU A 19 2.65 13.29 -7.49
N LYS A 20 3.19 14.11 -6.57
CA LYS A 20 4.33 15.00 -6.86
C LYS A 20 5.58 14.24 -7.28
N TYR A 21 5.83 13.05 -6.72
CA TYR A 21 7.10 12.34 -6.91
C TYR A 21 7.04 11.01 -7.68
N GLY A 22 5.85 10.45 -7.93
CA GLY A 22 5.65 9.06 -8.34
C GLY A 22 5.41 8.86 -9.85
N GLU A 23 4.79 9.82 -10.54
CA GLU A 23 4.52 9.72 -11.98
C GLU A 23 4.96 10.94 -12.81
N ALA A 24 5.16 12.10 -12.20
CA ALA A 24 5.35 13.36 -12.92
C ALA A 24 6.77 13.64 -13.44
N TRP A 25 7.78 12.81 -13.15
CA TRP A 25 9.17 13.14 -13.52
C TRP A 25 9.92 11.93 -14.07
N LYS A 26 9.57 11.55 -15.30
CA LYS A 26 10.50 10.80 -16.17
C LYS A 26 11.54 11.70 -16.85
N ASP A 27 11.38 13.03 -16.77
CA ASP A 27 12.20 13.99 -17.52
C ASP A 27 12.92 15.06 -16.67
N ASP A 28 12.79 15.04 -15.33
CA ASP A 28 13.50 16.05 -14.52
C ASP A 28 14.91 15.58 -14.15
N GLN A 29 15.91 16.19 -14.79
CA GLN A 29 17.32 15.99 -14.47
C GLN A 29 17.73 16.56 -13.10
N TYR A 30 16.82 17.19 -12.34
CA TYR A 30 17.18 18.03 -11.20
C TYR A 30 17.03 17.38 -9.81
N LYS A 31 16.53 16.15 -9.69
CA LYS A 31 16.37 15.48 -8.37
C LYS A 31 17.42 14.39 -8.14
N PRO A 32 18.07 14.32 -6.96
CA PRO A 32 19.06 13.27 -6.69
C PRO A 32 18.43 11.87 -6.83
N LYS A 33 19.07 10.97 -7.58
CA LYS A 33 18.58 9.58 -7.78
C LYS A 33 18.22 8.86 -6.46
N ALA A 34 18.81 9.28 -5.34
CA ALA A 34 18.54 8.75 -4.00
C ALA A 34 17.06 8.90 -3.57
N ILE A 35 16.43 10.06 -3.78
CA ILE A 35 15.04 10.26 -3.34
C ILE A 35 14.07 9.38 -4.13
N ASN A 36 14.32 9.20 -5.43
CA ASN A 36 13.50 8.32 -6.28
C ASN A 36 13.63 6.87 -5.83
N ARG A 37 14.84 6.41 -5.48
CA ARG A 37 15.04 5.08 -4.89
C ARG A 37 14.29 4.92 -3.57
N LEU A 38 14.35 5.93 -2.69
CA LEU A 38 13.62 5.90 -1.42
C LEU A 38 12.11 5.76 -1.65
N ILE A 39 11.53 6.59 -2.51
CA ILE A 39 10.10 6.54 -2.81
C ILE A 39 9.70 5.17 -3.38
N ASP A 40 10.48 4.64 -4.33
CA ASP A 40 10.21 3.32 -4.91
C ASP A 40 10.26 2.20 -3.87
N LYS A 41 11.23 2.28 -2.93
CA LYS A 41 11.37 1.31 -1.84
C LYS A 41 10.24 1.41 -0.83
N ILE A 42 9.81 2.60 -0.45
CA ILE A 42 8.71 2.79 0.50
C ILE A 42 7.36 2.44 -0.12
N THR A 43 7.15 2.72 -1.41
CA THR A 43 5.87 2.49 -2.09
C THR A 43 5.77 1.11 -2.74
N LYS A 44 6.49 0.86 -3.83
CA LYS A 44 6.33 -0.33 -4.68
C LYS A 44 7.01 -1.56 -4.09
N ALA A 45 8.22 -1.42 -3.55
CA ALA A 45 8.94 -2.56 -2.98
C ALA A 45 8.30 -3.02 -1.65
N ASN A 46 7.67 -2.11 -0.91
CA ASN A 46 6.94 -2.40 0.33
C ASN A 46 5.42 -2.27 0.17
N LEU A 47 4.89 -2.68 -1.01
CA LEU A 47 3.46 -2.61 -1.31
C LEU A 47 2.57 -3.34 -0.29
N TRP A 48 3.11 -4.38 0.36
CA TRP A 48 2.44 -5.19 1.36
C TRP A 48 1.89 -4.34 2.53
N LEU A 49 2.59 -3.28 2.95
CA LEU A 49 2.13 -2.35 4.00
C LEU A 49 0.78 -1.70 3.64
N TYR A 50 0.67 -1.25 2.39
CA TYR A 50 -0.53 -0.60 1.89
C TYR A 50 -1.68 -1.59 1.72
N ILE A 51 -1.38 -2.82 1.28
CA ILE A 51 -2.36 -3.88 1.14
C ILE A 51 -2.91 -4.27 2.52
N LEU A 52 -2.05 -4.61 3.48
CA LEU A 52 -2.47 -4.97 4.84
C LEU A 52 -3.26 -3.84 5.50
N ARG A 53 -2.85 -2.59 5.31
CA ARG A 53 -3.61 -1.43 5.80
C ARG A 53 -5.05 -1.41 5.25
N LEU A 54 -5.25 -1.78 3.99
CA LEU A 54 -6.59 -1.86 3.39
C LEU A 54 -7.39 -3.06 3.88
N LEU A 55 -6.71 -4.19 4.17
CA LEU A 55 -7.33 -5.43 4.66
C LEU A 55 -7.70 -5.38 6.14
N ILE A 56 -6.97 -4.59 6.95
CA ILE A 56 -7.34 -4.27 8.35
C ILE A 56 -8.69 -3.57 8.41
N GLU A 57 -9.02 -2.74 7.42
CA GLU A 57 -10.29 -1.99 7.40
C GLU A 57 -11.47 -2.88 7.00
N LYS A 58 -11.28 -3.73 5.99
CA LYS A 58 -12.22 -4.79 5.60
C LYS A 58 -11.55 -5.75 4.61
N PRO A 59 -12.06 -6.99 4.49
CA PRO A 59 -11.69 -7.91 3.41
C PRO A 59 -11.98 -7.32 2.03
N ARG A 60 -11.13 -7.60 1.04
CA ARG A 60 -11.24 -7.01 -0.31
C ARG A 60 -10.83 -8.00 -1.39
N TYR A 61 -11.47 -7.89 -2.55
CA TYR A 61 -11.01 -8.59 -3.75
C TYR A 61 -9.86 -7.85 -4.43
N GLY A 62 -8.98 -8.59 -5.12
CA GLY A 62 -7.70 -8.07 -5.63
C GLY A 62 -7.79 -6.80 -6.48
N TYR A 63 -8.85 -6.65 -7.29
CA TYR A 63 -9.04 -5.47 -8.11
C TYR A 63 -9.47 -4.22 -7.29
N GLU A 64 -10.24 -4.39 -6.21
CA GLU A 64 -10.57 -3.27 -5.31
C GLU A 64 -9.32 -2.74 -4.61
N ILE A 65 -8.41 -3.64 -4.20
CA ILE A 65 -7.14 -3.28 -3.55
C ILE A 65 -6.33 -2.34 -4.44
N LYS A 66 -6.15 -2.69 -5.71
CA LYS A 66 -5.42 -1.86 -6.68
C LYS A 66 -6.03 -0.45 -6.79
N ASN A 67 -7.34 -0.36 -6.98
CA ASN A 67 -8.01 0.93 -7.14
C ASN A 67 -7.89 1.77 -5.88
N LYS A 68 -8.07 1.17 -4.70
CA LYS A 68 -7.93 1.87 -3.42
C LYS A 68 -6.51 2.37 -3.17
N ILE A 69 -5.48 1.64 -3.60
CA ILE A 69 -4.09 2.10 -3.48
C ILE A 69 -3.88 3.37 -4.32
N LYS A 70 -4.34 3.35 -5.58
CA LYS A 70 -4.26 4.52 -6.45
C LYS A 70 -5.02 5.71 -5.86
N ASP A 71 -6.28 5.51 -5.49
CA ASP A 71 -7.16 6.59 -5.03
C ASP A 71 -6.68 7.22 -3.72
N ARG A 72 -6.19 6.40 -2.77
CA ARG A 72 -5.81 6.83 -1.42
C ARG A 72 -4.36 7.29 -1.33
N TYR A 73 -3.45 6.64 -2.05
CA TYR A 73 -2.01 6.87 -1.88
C TYR A 73 -1.34 7.50 -3.11
N GLY A 74 -2.06 7.72 -4.22
CA GLY A 74 -1.53 8.50 -5.34
C GLY A 74 -0.48 7.77 -6.19
N PHE A 75 -0.42 6.44 -6.11
CA PHE A 75 0.44 5.63 -6.98
C PHE A 75 -0.27 4.35 -7.43
N SER A 76 0.00 3.89 -8.65
CA SER A 76 -0.53 2.61 -9.13
C SER A 76 0.56 1.55 -9.15
N PRO A 77 0.44 0.44 -8.41
CA PRO A 77 1.21 -0.75 -8.72
C PRO A 77 0.82 -1.26 -10.11
N ALA A 78 1.76 -1.85 -10.86
CA ALA A 78 1.39 -2.59 -12.05
C ALA A 78 0.46 -3.74 -11.66
N ILE A 79 -0.50 -4.09 -12.53
CA ILE A 79 -1.52 -5.12 -12.24
C ILE A 79 -0.86 -6.45 -11.84
N VAL A 80 0.16 -6.85 -12.61
CA VAL A 80 0.95 -8.07 -12.35
C VAL A 80 1.61 -8.01 -10.98
N SER A 81 2.10 -6.85 -10.56
CA SER A 81 2.74 -6.67 -9.25
C SER A 81 1.77 -6.88 -8.09
N SER A 82 0.50 -6.49 -8.22
CA SER A 82 -0.46 -6.64 -7.10
C SER A 82 -0.78 -8.10 -6.80
N TYR A 83 -1.01 -8.91 -7.84
CA TYR A 83 -1.26 -10.35 -7.68
C TYR A 83 0.00 -11.10 -7.21
N VAL A 84 1.18 -10.74 -7.73
CA VAL A 84 2.45 -11.33 -7.28
C VAL A 84 2.69 -11.04 -5.80
N ILE A 85 2.40 -9.81 -5.34
CA ILE A 85 2.56 -9.46 -3.93
C ILE A 85 1.51 -10.20 -3.07
N LEU A 86 0.23 -10.24 -3.47
CA LEU A 86 -0.79 -11.01 -2.74
C LEU A 86 -0.44 -12.50 -2.64
N TYR A 87 0.08 -13.09 -3.73
CA TYR A 87 0.56 -14.47 -3.73
C TYR A 87 1.72 -14.69 -2.74
N LYS A 88 2.70 -13.77 -2.72
CA LYS A 88 3.81 -13.82 -1.74
C LYS A 88 3.30 -13.67 -0.31
N MET A 89 2.42 -12.70 -0.05
CA MET A 89 1.82 -12.49 1.26
C MET A 89 1.02 -13.70 1.74
N LYS A 90 0.32 -14.40 0.84
CA LYS A 90 -0.37 -15.66 1.14
C LYS A 90 0.62 -16.77 1.49
N LYS A 91 1.69 -16.91 0.70
CA LYS A 91 2.77 -17.88 0.97
C LYS A 91 3.43 -17.63 2.34
N ASP A 92 3.59 -16.36 2.70
CA ASP A 92 4.15 -15.90 3.97
C ASP A 92 3.11 -15.89 5.11
N LYS A 93 1.87 -16.37 4.85
CA LYS A 93 0.76 -16.46 5.81
C LYS A 93 0.32 -15.12 6.40
N LEU A 94 0.62 -14.00 5.75
CA LEU A 94 0.16 -12.67 6.14
C LEU A 94 -1.31 -12.42 5.76
N VAL A 95 -1.77 -13.11 4.72
CA VAL A 95 -3.14 -13.06 4.23
C VAL A 95 -3.64 -14.47 3.88
N GLU A 96 -4.95 -14.62 3.91
CA GLU A 96 -5.66 -15.78 3.40
C GLU A 96 -6.69 -15.34 2.35
N GLU A 97 -7.13 -16.27 1.52
CA GLU A 97 -8.11 -15.99 0.46
C GLU A 97 -9.34 -16.86 0.63
N HIS A 98 -10.51 -16.29 0.38
CA HIS A 98 -11.80 -16.98 0.42
C HIS A 98 -12.53 -16.69 -0.88
N GLU A 99 -13.06 -17.74 -1.50
CA GLU A 99 -13.90 -17.59 -2.69
C GLU A 99 -15.33 -17.28 -2.25
N GLU A 100 -15.82 -16.08 -2.59
CA GLU A 100 -17.22 -15.76 -2.43
C GLU A 100 -17.97 -16.13 -3.71
N ILE A 101 -18.93 -17.06 -3.57
CA ILE A 101 -19.90 -17.37 -4.61
C ILE A 101 -20.74 -16.12 -4.84
N ASN A 102 -20.88 -15.70 -6.11
CA ASN A 102 -21.72 -14.56 -6.47
C ASN A 102 -23.13 -14.80 -5.90
N LYS A 103 -23.59 -13.93 -4.98
CA LYS A 103 -24.96 -13.98 -4.47
C LYS A 103 -25.92 -13.68 -5.61
N GLU A 104 -26.99 -14.47 -5.73
CA GLU A 104 -28.08 -14.23 -6.67
C GLU A 104 -28.63 -12.81 -6.44
N GLY A 105 -28.46 -11.92 -7.42
CA GLY A 105 -28.82 -10.51 -7.33
C GLY A 105 -27.79 -9.56 -7.95
N ASP A 106 -26.54 -9.99 -8.15
CA ASP A 106 -25.61 -9.27 -9.02
C ASP A 106 -26.06 -9.50 -10.48
N ASN A 107 -26.53 -8.44 -11.16
CA ASN A 107 -27.00 -8.43 -12.55
C ASN A 107 -25.93 -8.82 -13.61
N ASN A 108 -24.88 -9.53 -13.23
CA ASN A 108 -23.81 -9.98 -14.08
C ASN A 108 -24.02 -11.45 -14.46
N LYS A 109 -24.71 -11.61 -15.60
CA LYS A 109 -24.59 -12.70 -16.59
C LYS A 109 -23.94 -14.00 -16.11
N SER A 110 -24.76 -15.04 -16.07
CA SER A 110 -24.45 -16.47 -16.10
C SER A 110 -23.02 -16.79 -16.55
N GLY A 111 -22.18 -17.33 -15.65
CA GLY A 111 -20.89 -17.95 -16.00
C GLY A 111 -19.61 -17.22 -15.59
N LYS A 112 -19.64 -16.16 -14.77
CA LYS A 112 -18.40 -15.60 -14.20
C LYS A 112 -17.95 -16.36 -12.94
N PRO A 113 -16.65 -16.71 -12.81
CA PRO A 113 -16.11 -17.33 -11.61
C PRO A 113 -16.30 -16.43 -10.37
N GLY A 114 -16.32 -17.03 -9.19
CA GLY A 114 -16.45 -16.34 -7.90
C GLY A 114 -15.37 -15.29 -7.70
N ARG A 115 -15.64 -14.30 -6.84
CA ARG A 115 -14.63 -13.28 -6.50
C ARG A 115 -13.79 -13.82 -5.35
N ILE A 116 -12.47 -13.79 -5.52
CA ILE A 116 -11.52 -14.11 -4.46
C ILE A 116 -11.33 -12.88 -3.58
N TYR A 117 -11.70 -12.99 -2.32
CA TYR A 117 -11.49 -11.97 -1.29
C TYR A 117 -10.30 -12.34 -0.42
N TYR A 118 -9.47 -11.35 -0.11
CA TYR A 118 -8.34 -11.48 0.78
C TYR A 118 -8.67 -10.97 2.17
N TYR A 119 -8.18 -11.69 3.16
CA TYR A 119 -8.36 -11.43 4.59
C TYR A 119 -6.97 -11.36 5.23
N ILE A 120 -6.78 -10.44 6.17
CA ILE A 120 -5.55 -10.37 6.96
C ILE A 120 -5.58 -11.42 8.07
N THR A 121 -4.48 -12.15 8.23
CA THR A 121 -4.31 -13.13 9.33
C THR A 121 -3.84 -12.43 10.61
N ASP A 122 -3.81 -13.14 11.73
CA ASP A 122 -3.23 -12.59 12.96
C ASP A 122 -1.71 -12.32 12.82
N LEU A 123 -0.99 -13.21 12.12
CA LEU A 123 0.41 -12.96 11.75
C LEU A 123 0.55 -11.68 10.91
N GLY A 124 -0.35 -11.44 9.95
CA GLY A 124 -0.36 -10.21 9.18
C GLY A 124 -0.55 -8.95 10.04
N LYS A 125 -1.38 -9.01 11.09
CA LYS A 125 -1.57 -7.89 12.03
C LYS A 125 -0.33 -7.67 12.88
N GLU A 126 0.29 -8.73 13.38
CA GLU A 126 1.53 -8.69 14.15
C GLU A 126 2.66 -8.06 13.32
N THR A 127 2.88 -8.54 12.09
CA THR A 127 3.87 -7.98 11.16
C THR A 127 3.60 -6.50 10.84
N MET A 128 2.34 -6.05 10.80
CA MET A 128 2.02 -4.63 10.68
C MET A 128 2.38 -3.81 11.93
N SER A 129 2.28 -4.40 13.12
CA SER A 129 2.74 -3.77 14.37
C SER A 129 4.26 -3.63 14.39
N GLU A 130 4.98 -4.71 14.07
CA GLU A 130 6.44 -4.72 13.99
C GLU A 130 6.98 -3.69 12.98
N ALA A 131 6.36 -3.59 11.80
CA ALA A 131 6.74 -2.59 10.82
C ALA A 131 6.47 -1.16 11.28
N LYS A 132 5.37 -0.94 12.02
CA LYS A 132 5.07 0.37 12.62
C LYS A 132 6.14 0.73 13.65
N GLU A 133 6.49 -0.20 14.55
CA GLU A 133 7.53 0.00 15.56
C GLU A 133 8.86 0.36 14.92
N TYR A 134 9.29 -0.41 13.92
CA TYR A 134 10.53 -0.15 13.18
C TYR A 134 10.53 1.23 12.50
N ILE A 135 9.45 1.60 11.82
CA ILE A 135 9.36 2.90 11.12
C ILE A 135 9.36 4.06 12.12
N VAL A 136 8.65 3.93 13.25
CA VAL A 136 8.63 4.98 14.28
C VAL A 136 10.03 5.18 14.85
N ALA A 137 10.72 4.11 15.23
CA ALA A 137 12.10 4.19 15.72
C ALA A 137 13.05 4.81 14.68
N LEU A 138 12.92 4.42 13.40
CA LEU A 138 13.70 5.00 12.30
C LEU A 138 13.47 6.50 12.16
N LEU A 139 12.21 6.95 12.25
CA LEU A 139 11.85 8.36 12.11
C LEU A 139 12.37 9.19 13.29
N ASP A 140 12.37 8.63 14.48
CA ASP A 140 12.93 9.25 15.68
C ASP A 140 14.44 9.43 15.56
N GLU A 141 15.16 8.33 15.32
CA GLU A 141 16.64 8.30 15.29
C GLU A 141 17.27 9.09 14.13
N ILE A 142 16.59 9.19 12.98
CA ILE A 142 17.15 9.86 11.79
C ILE A 142 16.68 11.32 11.67
N PHE A 143 15.49 11.64 12.17
CA PHE A 143 14.84 12.93 11.89
C PHE A 143 14.34 13.67 13.15
N ASP A 144 14.55 13.16 14.36
CA ASP A 144 14.10 13.74 15.63
C ASP A 144 12.58 14.05 15.63
N LEU A 145 11.79 13.15 15.04
CA LEU A 145 10.37 13.36 14.77
C LEU A 145 9.44 13.00 15.93
N CYS A 146 9.87 12.14 16.87
CA CYS A 146 9.01 11.59 17.93
C CYS A 146 9.30 12.17 19.31
#